data_AF-A0A3D3Q545-F1
#
_entry.id   AF-A0A3D3Q545-F1
#
_cell.length_a   1.000
_cell.length_b   1.000
_cell.length_c   1.000
_cell.angle_alpha   90.00
_cell.angle_beta   90.00
_cell.angle_gamma   90.00
#
_symmetry.space_group_name_H-M   'P 1'
#
loop_
_entity.id
_entity.type
_entity.pdbx_description
1 polymer ?
#
loop_
_entity_poly.entity_id
_entity_poly.type
_entity_poly.pdbx_seq_one_letter_code
_entity_poly.pdbx_strand_id
1 'polypeptide(L)'
;FYTEWQAADEEILARAAEIKVPFLATHGTGDLIIDSEATEELDRRATVPGHKLILYPGSYHEPYNDTGKEQVFADLATWLSP
;
A
#
# COMPACT_ATOMS: atom_id res chain seq x y z
N PHE A 1 16.09 19.15 -7.62
CA PHE A 1 15.01 19.33 -6.63
C PHE A 1 14.31 17.99 -6.53
N TYR A 2 14.05 17.47 -5.33
CA TYR A 2 13.56 16.11 -5.00
C TYR A 2 14.59 14.98 -4.84
N THR A 3 15.90 15.24 -4.92
CA THR A 3 16.96 14.21 -4.78
C THR A 3 16.92 13.45 -3.46
N GLU A 4 16.68 14.17 -2.36
CA GLU A 4 16.60 13.62 -1.01
C GLU A 4 15.34 12.78 -0.81
N TRP A 5 14.23 13.17 -1.45
CA TRP A 5 12.98 12.41 -1.42
C TRP A 5 13.13 11.09 -2.20
N GLN A 6 13.68 11.14 -3.42
CA GLN A 6 13.94 9.93 -4.21
C GLN A 6 14.91 8.98 -3.50
N ALA A 7 15.98 9.52 -2.90
CA ALA A 7 16.94 8.71 -2.14
C ALA A 7 16.28 8.03 -0.92
N ALA A 8 15.38 8.74 -0.24
CA ALA A 8 14.63 8.16 0.88
C ALA A 8 13.67 7.05 0.42
N ASP A 9 12.95 7.26 -0.70
CA ASP A 9 12.04 6.25 -1.26
C ASP A 9 12.78 4.98 -1.70
N GLU A 10 13.94 5.15 -2.37
CA GLU A 10 14.82 4.05 -2.74
C GLU A 10 15.33 3.29 -1.51
N GLU A 11 15.75 4.00 -0.46
CA GLU A 11 16.23 3.39 0.79
C GLU A 11 15.12 2.57 1.45
N ILE A 12 13.92 3.13 1.64
CA ILE A 12 12.84 2.41 2.34
C ILE A 12 12.38 1.19 1.55
N LEU A 13 12.31 1.26 0.22
CA LEU A 13 11.95 0.12 -0.62
C LEU A 13 13.04 -0.96 -0.62
N ALA A 14 14.33 -0.59 -0.56
CA ALA A 14 15.42 -1.56 -0.40
C ALA A 14 15.33 -2.32 0.93
N ARG A 15 14.70 -1.70 1.94
CA ARG A 15 14.55 -2.22 3.30
C ARG A 15 13.17 -2.84 3.57
N ALA A 16 12.31 -2.98 2.57
CA ALA A 16 10.98 -3.58 2.69
C ALA A 16 10.99 -4.96 3.40
N ALA A 17 12.02 -5.79 3.15
CA ALA A 17 12.19 -7.08 3.80
C ALA A 17 12.45 -7.01 5.33
N GLU A 18 12.79 -5.83 5.87
CA GLU A 18 12.98 -5.59 7.30
C GLU A 18 11.66 -5.53 8.07
N ILE A 19 10.51 -5.31 7.40
CA ILE A 19 9.20 -5.35 8.05
C ILE A 19 8.94 -6.77 8.56
N LYS A 20 8.77 -6.93 9.88
CA LYS A 20 8.56 -8.25 10.55
C LYS A 20 7.16 -8.46 11.11
N VAL A 21 6.27 -7.48 10.96
CA VAL A 21 4.87 -7.56 11.39
C VAL A 21 3.96 -7.75 10.17
N PRO A 22 2.97 -8.65 10.20
CA PRO A 22 1.97 -8.73 9.15
C PRO A 22 1.31 -7.36 8.94
N PHE A 23 1.10 -6.98 7.68
CA PHE A 23 0.52 -5.70 7.33
C PHE A 23 -0.47 -5.82 6.16
N LEU A 24 -1.38 -4.86 6.09
CA LEU A 24 -2.26 -4.66 4.94
C LEU A 24 -1.83 -3.38 4.22
N ALA A 25 -1.42 -3.50 2.97
CA ALA A 25 -1.22 -2.38 2.07
C ALA A 25 -2.47 -2.19 1.21
N THR A 26 -2.93 -0.95 1.10
CA THR A 26 -4.10 -0.57 0.29
C THR A 26 -3.76 0.62 -0.59
N HIS A 27 -4.15 0.59 -1.87
CA HIS A 27 -3.86 1.68 -2.79
C HIS A 27 -4.94 1.84 -3.87
N GLY A 28 -5.31 3.07 -4.21
CA GLY A 28 -6.24 3.36 -5.31
C GLY A 28 -5.51 3.47 -6.66
N THR A 29 -5.85 2.65 -7.64
CA THR A 29 -5.15 2.68 -8.96
C THR A 29 -5.39 3.94 -9.78
N GLY A 30 -6.35 4.77 -9.39
CA GLY A 30 -6.59 6.09 -9.96
C GLY A 30 -5.89 7.22 -9.19
N ASP A 31 -4.99 6.90 -8.25
CA ASP A 31 -4.22 7.90 -7.52
C ASP A 31 -3.38 8.77 -8.48
N LEU A 32 -3.48 10.09 -8.29
CA LEU A 32 -2.77 11.11 -9.09
C LEU A 32 -1.72 11.85 -8.27
N ILE A 33 -1.49 11.45 -7.01
CA ILE A 33 -0.52 12.01 -6.08
C ILE A 33 0.69 11.08 -5.96
N ILE A 34 0.46 9.77 -5.81
CA ILE A 34 1.52 8.75 -5.75
C ILE A 34 1.16 7.54 -6.63
N ASP A 35 2.18 6.85 -7.14
CA ASP A 35 1.99 5.70 -8.03
C ASP A 35 1.79 4.40 -7.23
N SER A 36 0.76 3.64 -7.62
CA SER A 36 0.49 2.31 -7.05
C SER A 36 1.64 1.31 -7.25
N GLU A 37 2.48 1.51 -8.26
CA GLU A 37 3.64 0.67 -8.57
C GLU A 37 4.63 0.57 -7.39
N ALA A 38 4.82 1.65 -6.62
CA ALA A 38 5.67 1.63 -5.44
C ALA A 38 5.10 0.75 -4.31
N THR A 39 3.76 0.71 -4.18
CA THR A 39 3.08 -0.16 -3.22
C THR A 39 3.13 -1.63 -3.67
N GLU A 40 3.01 -1.89 -4.97
CA GLU A 40 3.24 -3.22 -5.54
C GLU A 40 4.69 -3.69 -5.33
N GLU A 41 5.67 -2.80 -5.46
CA GLU A 41 7.07 -3.13 -5.20
C GLU A 41 7.34 -3.43 -3.72
N LEU A 42 6.71 -2.69 -2.80
CA LEU A 42 6.73 -3.01 -1.38
C LEU A 42 6.21 -4.43 -1.10
N ASP A 43 5.06 -4.79 -1.68
CA ASP A 43 4.46 -6.13 -1.54
C ASP A 43 5.39 -7.22 -2.10
N ARG A 44 5.95 -7.02 -3.31
CA ARG A 44 6.91 -7.96 -3.92
C ARG A 44 8.17 -8.17 -3.08
N ARG A 45 8.66 -7.15 -2.38
CA ARG A 45 9.89 -7.21 -1.57
C ARG A 45 9.64 -7.63 -0.12
N ALA A 46 8.40 -7.57 0.36
CA ALA A 46 8.09 -7.97 1.72
C ALA A 46 8.27 -9.49 1.91
N THR A 47 8.81 -9.87 3.08
CA THR A 47 9.12 -11.28 3.39
C THR A 47 8.31 -11.83 4.56
N VAL A 48 7.63 -10.96 5.31
CA VAL A 48 6.84 -11.36 6.48
C VAL A 48 5.60 -12.14 6.04
N PRO A 49 5.34 -13.35 6.58
CA PRO A 49 4.11 -14.07 6.28
C PRO A 49 2.86 -13.29 6.68
N GLY A 50 1.80 -13.38 5.89
CA GLY A 50 0.51 -12.75 6.20
C GLY A 50 0.40 -11.28 5.82
N HIS A 51 1.39 -10.71 5.14
CA HIS A 51 1.17 -9.44 4.45
C HIS A 51 0.19 -9.61 3.28
N LYS A 52 -0.49 -8.52 2.91
CA LYS A 52 -1.45 -8.50 1.82
C LYS A 52 -1.47 -7.12 1.17
N LEU A 53 -1.54 -7.09 -0.16
CA LEU A 53 -1.88 -5.90 -0.95
C LEU A 53 -3.32 -5.99 -1.48
N ILE A 54 -4.04 -4.88 -1.42
CA ILE A 54 -5.32 -4.66 -2.11
C ILE A 54 -5.22 -3.40 -2.94
N LEU A 55 -5.41 -3.54 -4.25
CA LEU A 55 -5.54 -2.42 -5.18
C LEU A 55 -7.02 -2.18 -5.46
N TYR A 56 -7.47 -0.93 -5.33
CA TYR A 56 -8.84 -0.52 -5.61
C TYR A 56 -8.92 0.12 -7.01
N PRO A 57 -9.55 -0.54 -8.00
CA PRO A 57 -9.65 -0.02 -9.36
C PRO A 57 -10.36 1.34 -9.41
N GLY A 58 -9.69 2.35 -9.97
CA GLY A 58 -10.26 3.69 -10.17
C GLY A 58 -10.43 4.55 -8.91
N SER A 59 -10.15 4.04 -7.71
CA SER A 59 -10.11 4.87 -6.50
C SER A 59 -8.89 5.78 -6.51
N TYR A 60 -9.02 6.98 -5.95
CA TYR A 60 -7.96 7.97 -5.84
C TYR A 60 -7.10 7.75 -4.58
N HIS A 61 -6.34 8.78 -4.18
CA HIS A 61 -5.37 8.77 -3.09
C HIS A 61 -5.92 8.35 -1.72
N GLU A 62 -7.19 8.64 -1.44
CA GLU A 62 -7.82 8.33 -0.15
C GLU A 62 -8.98 7.33 -0.31
N PRO A 63 -8.72 6.03 -0.55
CA PRO A 63 -9.80 5.04 -0.75
C PRO A 63 -10.82 4.96 0.39
N TYR A 64 -10.40 5.28 1.62
CA TYR A 64 -11.28 5.34 2.80
C TYR A 64 -12.26 6.51 2.79
N ASN A 65 -11.99 7.55 1.99
CA ASN A 65 -12.83 8.74 1.83
C ASN A 65 -13.48 8.83 0.44
N ASP A 66 -13.22 7.85 -0.43
CA ASP A 66 -13.71 7.83 -1.80
C ASP A 66 -15.11 7.19 -1.92
N THR A 67 -15.63 7.20 -3.14
CA THR A 67 -16.75 6.36 -3.56
C THR A 67 -16.38 4.88 -3.42
N GLY A 68 -17.28 4.07 -2.85
CA GLY A 68 -17.00 2.66 -2.59
C GLY A 68 -16.17 2.37 -1.33
N LYS A 69 -15.92 3.37 -0.47
CA LYS A 69 -15.25 3.20 0.84
C LYS A 69 -15.80 2.07 1.69
N GLU A 70 -17.09 1.74 1.54
CA GLU A 70 -17.73 0.64 2.28
C GLU A 70 -17.02 -0.70 2.02
N GLN A 71 -16.57 -0.94 0.78
CA GLN A 71 -15.76 -2.11 0.43
C GLN A 71 -14.38 -2.04 1.10
N VAL A 72 -13.74 -0.88 1.06
CA VAL A 72 -12.42 -0.66 1.68
C VAL A 72 -12.44 -0.96 3.18
N PHE A 73 -13.47 -0.48 3.89
CA PHE A 73 -13.67 -0.78 5.31
C PHE A 73 -14.00 -2.26 5.57
N ALA A 74 -14.77 -2.89 4.69
CA ALA A 74 -15.08 -4.32 4.81
C ALA A 74 -13.83 -5.19 4.62
N ASP A 75 -12.96 -4.85 3.67
CA ASP A 75 -11.68 -5.53 3.44
C ASP A 75 -10.73 -5.38 4.62
N LEU A 76 -10.64 -4.17 5.20
CA LEU A 76 -9.89 -3.92 6.43
C LEU A 76 -10.41 -4.76 7.61
N ALA A 77 -11.73 -4.76 7.84
CA ALA A 77 -12.34 -5.55 8.90
C ALA A 77 -12.12 -7.05 8.71
N THR A 78 -12.18 -7.53 7.46
CA THR A 78 -11.91 -8.93 7.11
C THR A 78 -10.45 -9.29 7.41
N TRP A 79 -9.50 -8.41 7.08
CA TRP A 79 -8.09 -8.65 7.37
C TRP A 79 -7.76 -8.67 8.86
N LEU A 80 -8.46 -7.85 9.66
CA LEU A 80 -8.30 -7.81 11.12
C LEU A 80 -8.99 -8.98 11.84
N SER A 81 -9.84 -9.73 11.16
CA SER A 81 -10.59 -10.83 11.76
C SER A 81 -9.67 -12.04 12.02
N PRO A 82 -9.91 -12.82 13.11
CA PRO A 82 -9.08 -13.97 13.48
C PRO A 82 -9.06 -15.11 12.46
#